data_AF-D3H007-F1
#
_entry.id   AF-D3H007-F1
#
_cell.length_a   1.000
_cell.length_b   1.000
_cell.length_c   1.000
_cell.angle_alpha   90.00
_cell.angle_beta   90.00
_cell.angle_gamma   90.00
#
_symmetry.space_group_name_H-M   'P 1'
#
loop_
_entity.id
_entity.type
_entity.pdbx_description
1 polymer ?
#
loop_
_entity_poly.entity_id
_entity_poly.type
_entity_poly.pdbx_seq_one_letter_code
_entity_poly.pdbx_strand_id
1 'polypeptide(L)'
;MHPRFQTAFAQLADNLQSALEPILADKYFPALLTGEQVSSLKSATGLDEDALAFALLPLAAACARTPLSNFNVGAIARGVSGTWYFGANMEFIGATMQQTVHAEQSAISHAWLSGEKALAAITVNYTPCGHCRQFMNELNSGLDLRIHLPGREAHALRDYLPDAFGPKDLEIKTLLMDEQDHGYALTGDALSQAAIAAANRSHMPYSKSPSGVALECKDGRIFSGSYAENAAFNPTLPPLQGALILLNLKGYDYPDIQRAVLAEKADAPLIQWDATSATLKALGCHNIDRVLLA
;
A
#
# COMPACT_ATOMS: atom_id res chain seq x y z
N MET A 1 8.43 -7.73 -19.83
CA MET A 1 8.00 -6.49 -19.16
C MET A 1 6.50 -6.33 -19.22
N HIS A 2 5.88 -5.95 -18.10
CA HIS A 2 4.45 -5.61 -18.06
C HIS A 2 4.16 -4.36 -18.93
N PRO A 3 3.09 -4.34 -19.76
CA PRO A 3 2.80 -3.23 -20.68
C PRO A 3 2.76 -1.85 -20.03
N ARG A 4 2.25 -1.75 -18.80
CA ARG A 4 2.19 -0.50 -18.03
C ARG A 4 3.53 0.24 -17.94
N PHE A 5 4.65 -0.48 -17.91
CA PHE A 5 5.97 0.14 -17.77
C PHE A 5 6.59 0.60 -19.09
N GLN A 6 6.06 0.22 -20.26
CA GLN A 6 6.72 0.44 -21.55
C GLN A 6 7.03 1.93 -21.81
N THR A 7 6.05 2.82 -21.62
CA THR A 7 6.24 4.26 -21.84
C THR A 7 7.18 4.88 -20.82
N ALA A 8 7.03 4.51 -19.54
CA ALA A 8 7.88 5.02 -18.47
C ALA A 8 9.33 4.54 -18.63
N PHE A 9 9.54 3.27 -18.99
CA PHE A 9 10.85 2.67 -19.21
C PHE A 9 11.60 3.35 -20.35
N ALA A 10 10.92 3.63 -21.46
CA ALA A 10 11.52 4.30 -22.63
C ALA A 10 11.97 5.75 -22.36
N GLN A 11 11.55 6.35 -21.24
CA GLN A 11 11.95 7.71 -20.84
C GLN A 11 13.14 7.73 -19.86
N LEU A 12 13.61 6.57 -19.39
CA LEU A 12 14.75 6.50 -18.47
C LEU A 12 16.07 6.67 -19.22
N ALA A 13 17.14 7.05 -18.50
CA ALA A 13 18.49 7.08 -19.08
C ALA A 13 18.95 5.68 -19.49
N ASP A 14 19.73 5.57 -20.58
CA ASP A 14 20.13 4.29 -21.19
C ASP A 14 20.82 3.33 -20.21
N ASN A 15 21.66 3.85 -19.32
CA ASN A 15 22.33 3.05 -18.29
C ASN A 15 21.36 2.52 -17.22
N LEU A 16 20.35 3.31 -16.85
CA LEU A 16 19.28 2.90 -15.94
C LEU A 16 18.35 1.88 -16.63
N GLN A 17 17.99 2.09 -17.90
CA GLN A 17 17.24 1.11 -18.70
C GLN A 17 17.98 -0.23 -18.73
N SER A 18 19.25 -0.23 -19.11
CA SER A 18 20.08 -1.45 -19.20
C SER A 18 20.12 -2.22 -17.88
N ALA A 19 20.21 -1.51 -16.75
CA ALA A 19 20.25 -2.13 -15.43
C ALA A 19 18.87 -2.64 -14.96
N LEU A 20 17.78 -2.00 -15.38
CA LEU A 20 16.41 -2.37 -15.05
C LEU A 20 15.81 -3.43 -15.97
N GLU A 21 16.30 -3.56 -17.21
CA GLU A 21 15.78 -4.50 -18.19
C GLU A 21 15.65 -5.94 -17.67
N PRO A 22 16.66 -6.54 -17.01
CA PRO A 22 16.51 -7.88 -16.43
C PRO A 22 15.53 -7.92 -15.25
N ILE A 23 15.36 -6.82 -14.50
CA ILE A 23 14.46 -6.74 -13.34
C ILE A 23 13.00 -6.62 -13.79
N LEU A 24 12.74 -5.79 -14.80
CA LEU A 24 11.42 -5.56 -15.36
C LEU A 24 11.07 -6.57 -16.46
N ALA A 25 11.92 -7.55 -16.75
CA ALA A 25 11.66 -8.58 -17.75
C ALA A 25 10.41 -9.40 -17.42
N ASP A 26 10.20 -9.72 -16.15
CA ASP A 26 9.01 -10.45 -15.68
C ASP A 26 7.74 -9.57 -15.81
N LYS A 27 6.67 -10.15 -16.37
CA LYS A 27 5.35 -9.52 -16.40
C LYS A 27 4.80 -9.30 -14.98
N TYR A 28 5.12 -10.19 -14.05
CA TYR A 28 4.72 -10.12 -12.65
C TYR A 28 5.80 -9.50 -11.75
N PHE A 29 6.65 -8.61 -12.32
CA PHE A 29 7.55 -7.77 -11.52
C PHE A 29 6.79 -7.20 -10.32
N PRO A 30 7.24 -7.45 -9.08
CA PRO A 30 6.40 -7.29 -7.91
C PRO A 30 6.27 -5.84 -7.43
N ALA A 31 6.71 -4.86 -8.23
CA ALA A 31 6.72 -3.45 -7.90
C ALA A 31 7.51 -3.14 -6.60
N LEU A 32 8.60 -3.88 -6.38
CA LEU A 32 9.56 -3.62 -5.31
C LEU A 32 10.98 -3.94 -5.78
N LEU A 33 11.98 -3.38 -5.10
CA LEU A 33 13.39 -3.64 -5.34
C LEU A 33 14.07 -4.02 -4.02
N THR A 34 14.85 -5.10 -4.01
CA THR A 34 15.64 -5.49 -2.82
C THR A 34 16.84 -4.56 -2.64
N GLY A 35 17.46 -4.57 -1.45
CA GLY A 35 18.67 -3.78 -1.19
C GLY A 35 19.82 -4.09 -2.16
N GLU A 36 19.95 -5.35 -2.60
CA GLU A 36 20.94 -5.77 -3.59
C GLU A 36 20.62 -5.16 -4.97
N GLN A 37 19.36 -5.22 -5.40
CA GLN A 37 18.93 -4.62 -6.67
C GLN A 37 19.16 -3.11 -6.67
N VAL A 38 18.82 -2.41 -5.58
CA VAL A 38 19.09 -0.99 -5.39
C VAL A 38 20.59 -0.71 -5.49
N SER A 39 21.44 -1.53 -4.86
CA SER A 39 22.90 -1.39 -4.91
C SER A 39 23.47 -1.59 -6.33
N SER A 40 22.95 -2.56 -7.07
CA SER A 40 23.31 -2.77 -8.48
C SER A 40 22.90 -1.58 -9.35
N LEU A 41 21.71 -1.03 -9.15
CA LEU A 41 21.23 0.15 -9.88
C LEU A 41 22.10 1.38 -9.60
N LYS A 42 22.46 1.63 -8.32
CA LYS A 42 23.40 2.71 -7.94
C LYS A 42 24.75 2.55 -8.64
N SER A 43 25.29 1.33 -8.65
CA SER A 43 26.58 1.04 -9.27
C SER A 43 26.58 1.25 -10.78
N ALA A 44 25.49 0.86 -11.46
CA ALA A 44 25.35 1.00 -12.91
C ALA A 44 25.11 2.46 -13.35
N THR A 45 24.52 3.28 -12.49
CA THR A 45 24.08 4.64 -12.84
C THR A 45 24.93 5.75 -12.26
N GLY A 46 25.67 5.48 -11.18
CA GLY A 46 26.36 6.49 -10.38
C GLY A 46 25.42 7.37 -9.56
N LEU A 47 24.11 7.07 -9.53
CA LEU A 47 23.13 7.78 -8.71
C LEU A 47 23.26 7.39 -7.24
N ASP A 48 23.08 8.36 -6.35
CA ASP A 48 22.78 8.07 -4.96
C ASP A 48 21.33 7.58 -4.80
N GLU A 49 20.93 7.25 -3.57
CA GLU A 49 19.60 6.69 -3.34
C GLU A 49 18.46 7.66 -3.61
N ASP A 50 18.64 8.93 -3.28
CA ASP A 50 17.57 9.91 -3.44
C ASP A 50 17.35 10.21 -4.91
N ALA A 51 18.45 10.43 -5.66
CA ALA A 51 18.42 10.62 -7.10
C ALA A 51 17.89 9.38 -7.84
N LEU A 52 18.28 8.17 -7.40
CA LEU A 52 17.73 6.93 -7.97
C LEU A 52 16.24 6.79 -7.67
N ALA A 53 15.79 7.08 -6.45
CA ALA A 53 14.37 7.03 -6.11
C ALA A 53 13.56 8.00 -6.98
N PHE A 54 14.05 9.23 -7.19
CA PHE A 54 13.41 10.17 -8.11
C PHE A 54 13.37 9.65 -9.56
N ALA A 55 14.46 9.07 -10.05
CA ALA A 55 14.53 8.51 -11.39
C ALA A 55 13.56 7.33 -11.60
N LEU A 56 13.19 6.62 -10.54
CA LEU A 56 12.27 5.48 -10.57
C LEU A 56 10.78 5.85 -10.38
N LEU A 57 10.46 7.09 -9.96
CA LEU A 57 9.07 7.53 -9.76
C LEU A 57 8.17 7.32 -10.98
N PRO A 58 8.60 7.50 -12.24
CA PRO A 58 7.75 7.21 -13.41
C PRO A 58 7.29 5.75 -13.46
N LEU A 59 8.11 4.80 -13.02
CA LEU A 59 7.72 3.39 -12.95
C LEU A 59 6.70 3.15 -11.83
N ALA A 60 6.86 3.78 -10.67
CA ALA A 60 5.83 3.72 -9.62
C ALA A 60 4.51 4.31 -10.10
N ALA A 61 4.54 5.51 -10.72
CA ALA A 61 3.36 6.18 -11.26
C ALA A 61 2.68 5.39 -12.40
N ALA A 62 3.42 4.57 -13.14
CA ALA A 62 2.87 3.69 -14.17
C ALA A 62 1.97 2.57 -13.59
N CYS A 63 1.99 2.34 -12.28
CA CYS A 63 1.05 1.43 -11.60
C CYS A 63 -0.31 2.08 -11.28
N ALA A 64 -0.46 3.40 -11.44
CA ALA A 64 -1.65 4.13 -11.03
C ALA A 64 -2.92 3.66 -11.76
N ARG A 65 -4.05 3.77 -11.06
CA ARG A 65 -5.39 3.48 -11.58
C ARG A 65 -6.27 4.70 -11.35
N THR A 66 -6.29 5.62 -12.31
CA THR A 66 -6.89 6.95 -12.12
C THR A 66 -8.00 7.27 -13.13
N PRO A 67 -9.04 6.44 -13.23
CA PRO A 67 -10.12 6.67 -14.18
C PRO A 67 -10.92 7.97 -13.93
N LEU A 68 -10.80 8.61 -12.75
CA LEU A 68 -11.48 9.87 -12.45
C LEU A 68 -10.58 11.06 -12.78
N SER A 69 -9.40 11.11 -12.17
CA SER A 69 -8.52 12.29 -12.25
C SER A 69 -7.64 12.30 -13.49
N ASN A 70 -7.34 11.14 -14.07
CA ASN A 70 -6.27 10.95 -15.05
C ASN A 70 -4.90 11.47 -14.55
N PHE A 71 -4.71 11.52 -13.23
CA PHE A 71 -3.54 12.11 -12.60
C PHE A 71 -2.71 11.06 -11.86
N ASN A 72 -1.70 10.52 -12.55
CA ASN A 72 -0.86 9.44 -12.05
C ASN A 72 0.17 9.95 -11.03
N VAL A 73 0.04 9.49 -9.79
CA VAL A 73 0.95 9.77 -8.68
C VAL A 73 1.71 8.49 -8.34
N GLY A 74 3.02 8.59 -8.23
CA GLY A 74 3.91 7.50 -7.83
C GLY A 74 4.61 7.82 -6.52
N ALA A 75 4.78 6.81 -5.68
CA ALA A 75 5.55 6.88 -4.45
C ALA A 75 6.46 5.67 -4.31
N ILE A 76 7.60 5.86 -3.64
CA ILE A 76 8.53 4.79 -3.28
C ILE A 76 8.79 4.88 -1.78
N ALA A 77 8.34 3.88 -1.03
CA ALA A 77 8.65 3.74 0.39
C ALA A 77 9.96 2.97 0.55
N ARG A 78 10.91 3.52 1.30
CA ARG A 78 12.18 2.87 1.64
C ARG A 78 12.07 2.24 3.01
N GLY A 79 12.05 0.91 3.03
CA GLY A 79 12.07 0.12 4.25
C GLY A 79 13.41 0.23 4.97
N VAL A 80 13.39 0.06 6.29
CA VAL A 80 14.64 -0.04 7.08
C VAL A 80 15.43 -1.31 6.73
N SER A 81 14.79 -2.29 6.08
CA SER A 81 15.47 -3.45 5.49
C SER A 81 16.38 -3.11 4.30
N GLY A 82 16.24 -1.92 3.71
CA GLY A 82 16.84 -1.55 2.42
C GLY A 82 15.97 -1.89 1.21
N THR A 83 14.85 -2.58 1.40
CA THR A 83 13.87 -2.85 0.32
C THR A 83 13.08 -1.60 -0.02
N TRP A 84 12.86 -1.35 -1.31
CA TRP A 84 12.07 -0.23 -1.81
C TRP A 84 10.75 -0.72 -2.39
N TYR A 85 9.64 -0.14 -1.95
CA TYR A 85 8.29 -0.55 -2.30
C TYR A 85 7.61 0.53 -3.12
N PHE A 86 7.16 0.21 -4.32
CA PHE A 86 6.39 1.16 -5.11
C PHE A 86 4.96 1.24 -4.58
N GLY A 87 4.35 2.40 -4.77
CA GLY A 87 2.93 2.64 -4.60
C GLY A 87 2.43 3.64 -5.63
N ALA A 88 1.15 3.54 -5.95
CA ALA A 88 0.48 4.43 -6.87
C ALA A 88 -0.96 4.67 -6.44
N ASN A 89 -1.54 5.79 -6.84
CA ASN A 89 -2.92 6.12 -6.48
C ASN A 89 -3.94 5.25 -7.25
N MET A 90 -5.05 4.95 -6.58
CA MET A 90 -6.13 4.12 -7.09
C MET A 90 -7.49 4.78 -6.83
N GLU A 91 -8.27 4.93 -7.89
CA GLU A 91 -9.61 5.51 -7.92
C GLU A 91 -10.58 4.50 -8.51
N PHE A 92 -11.79 4.42 -7.92
CA PHE A 92 -12.73 3.34 -8.21
C PHE A 92 -14.05 3.91 -8.75
N ILE A 93 -14.32 3.71 -10.04
CA ILE A 93 -15.59 4.09 -10.67
C ILE A 93 -16.74 3.30 -10.04
N GLY A 94 -17.87 3.97 -9.81
CA GLY A 94 -19.05 3.36 -9.18
C GLY A 94 -18.96 3.22 -7.65
N ALA A 95 -17.81 3.57 -7.06
CA ALA A 95 -17.65 3.71 -5.62
C ALA A 95 -17.66 5.20 -5.20
N THR A 96 -17.18 5.50 -3.99
CA THR A 96 -17.12 6.87 -3.46
C THR A 96 -15.67 7.34 -3.30
N MET A 97 -15.49 8.66 -3.15
CA MET A 97 -14.16 9.24 -2.90
C MET A 97 -13.47 8.68 -1.65
N GLN A 98 -14.24 8.22 -0.67
CA GLN A 98 -13.70 7.59 0.55
C GLN A 98 -13.02 6.24 0.29
N GLN A 99 -13.24 5.62 -0.88
CA GLN A 99 -12.56 4.38 -1.26
C GLN A 99 -11.22 4.62 -1.94
N THR A 100 -10.89 5.88 -2.31
CA THR A 100 -9.65 6.25 -3.00
C THR A 100 -8.43 5.91 -2.15
N VAL A 101 -7.39 5.39 -2.81
CA VAL A 101 -6.07 5.14 -2.20
C VAL A 101 -5.07 6.11 -2.80
N HIS A 102 -4.31 6.78 -1.95
CA HIS A 102 -3.23 7.66 -2.37
C HIS A 102 -1.94 6.86 -2.62
N ALA A 103 -1.02 7.39 -3.44
CA ALA A 103 0.23 6.72 -3.75
C ALA A 103 1.08 6.45 -2.49
N GLU A 104 1.07 7.38 -1.53
CA GLU A 104 1.74 7.24 -0.25
C GLU A 104 1.16 6.10 0.59
N GLN A 105 -0.18 6.05 0.72
CA GLN A 105 -0.87 4.95 1.40
C GLN A 105 -0.56 3.60 0.72
N SER A 106 -0.55 3.58 -0.61
CA SER A 106 -0.22 2.41 -1.42
C SER A 106 1.19 1.89 -1.13
N ALA A 107 2.21 2.75 -1.17
CA ALA A 107 3.60 2.36 -0.95
C ALA A 107 3.85 1.90 0.50
N ILE A 108 3.28 2.61 1.48
CA ILE A 108 3.39 2.28 2.91
C ILE A 108 2.71 0.93 3.19
N SER A 109 1.51 0.73 2.67
CA SER A 109 0.77 -0.53 2.86
C SER A 109 1.45 -1.68 2.14
N HIS A 110 2.03 -1.44 0.97
CA HIS A 110 2.83 -2.44 0.27
C HIS A 110 4.02 -2.91 1.13
N ALA A 111 4.75 -1.98 1.74
CA ALA A 111 5.84 -2.30 2.66
C ALA A 111 5.33 -3.09 3.88
N TRP A 112 4.32 -2.56 4.59
CA TRP A 112 3.76 -3.16 5.79
C TRP A 112 3.20 -4.57 5.55
N LEU A 113 2.38 -4.76 4.51
CA LEU A 113 1.78 -6.05 4.19
C LEU A 113 2.84 -7.08 3.72
N SER A 114 3.97 -6.60 3.19
CA SER A 114 5.15 -7.42 2.87
C SER A 114 6.03 -7.75 4.08
N GLY A 115 5.70 -7.25 5.28
CA GLY A 115 6.42 -7.54 6.52
C GLY A 115 7.54 -6.55 6.86
N GLU A 116 7.66 -5.44 6.14
CA GLU A 116 8.58 -4.36 6.52
C GLU A 116 8.21 -3.82 7.91
N LYS A 117 9.22 -3.61 8.76
CA LYS A 117 9.00 -3.30 10.18
C LYS A 117 8.96 -1.80 10.46
N ALA A 118 9.61 -0.99 9.63
CA ALA A 118 9.55 0.46 9.69
C ALA A 118 10.00 1.05 8.34
N LEU A 119 9.68 2.32 8.12
CA LEU A 119 10.14 3.07 6.95
C LEU A 119 11.18 4.10 7.36
N ALA A 120 12.26 4.18 6.60
CA ALA A 120 13.28 5.23 6.74
C ALA A 120 12.84 6.51 6.01
N ALA A 121 12.22 6.36 4.84
CA ALA A 121 11.84 7.49 4.00
C ALA A 121 10.74 7.13 2.99
N ILE A 122 10.13 8.16 2.41
CA ILE A 122 9.25 8.05 1.26
C ILE A 122 9.59 9.13 0.22
N THR A 123 9.63 8.74 -1.05
CA THR A 123 9.86 9.63 -2.19
C THR A 123 8.58 9.69 -3.03
N VAL A 124 8.10 10.89 -3.37
CA VAL A 124 6.82 11.08 -4.09
C VAL A 124 7.00 12.13 -5.19
N ASN A 125 6.31 11.98 -6.34
CA ASN A 125 6.39 12.95 -7.44
C ASN A 125 5.62 14.26 -7.19
N TYR A 126 4.73 14.30 -6.19
CA TYR A 126 3.96 15.49 -5.80
C TYR A 126 3.95 15.66 -4.28
N THR A 127 3.73 16.89 -3.81
CA THR A 127 3.68 17.17 -2.37
C THR A 127 2.50 16.43 -1.72
N PRO A 128 2.71 15.68 -0.61
CA PRO A 128 1.64 14.96 0.05
C PRO A 128 0.52 15.90 0.53
N CYS A 129 -0.72 15.50 0.29
CA CYS A 129 -1.89 16.21 0.79
C CYS A 129 -2.04 15.99 2.31
N GLY A 130 -2.93 16.77 2.97
CA GLY A 130 -3.15 16.67 4.42
C GLY A 130 -3.55 15.26 4.89
N HIS A 131 -4.36 14.55 4.09
CA HIS A 131 -4.74 13.15 4.35
C HIS A 131 -3.54 12.22 4.42
N CYS A 132 -2.60 12.31 3.47
CA CYS A 132 -1.38 11.49 3.46
C CYS A 132 -0.44 11.83 4.60
N ARG A 133 -0.30 13.13 4.93
CA ARG A 133 0.50 13.55 6.09
C ARG A 133 -0.02 12.95 7.37
N GLN A 134 -1.33 12.98 7.57
CA GLN A 134 -1.99 12.41 8.73
C GLN A 134 -1.87 10.87 8.76
N PHE A 135 -1.99 10.21 7.61
CA PHE A 135 -1.77 8.77 7.48
C PHE A 135 -0.35 8.36 7.90
N MET A 136 0.67 9.11 7.46
CA MET A 136 2.06 8.85 7.82
C MET A 136 2.33 9.04 9.32
N ASN A 137 1.59 9.92 10.01
CA ASN A 137 1.78 10.15 11.45
C ASN A 137 1.27 8.99 12.33
N GLU A 138 0.67 7.96 11.73
CA GLU A 138 0.30 6.71 12.40
C GLU A 138 1.46 5.73 12.55
N LEU A 139 2.49 5.88 11.70
CA LEU A 139 3.60 4.94 11.60
C LEU A 139 4.50 4.98 12.83
N ASN A 140 5.17 3.87 13.10
CA ASN A 140 6.19 3.79 14.15
C ASN A 140 7.44 4.66 13.89
N SER A 141 7.64 5.13 12.65
CA SER A 141 8.62 6.18 12.32
C SER A 141 8.16 7.59 12.74
N GLY A 142 6.86 7.78 13.00
CA GLY A 142 6.24 9.01 13.46
C GLY A 142 6.62 10.24 12.61
N LEU A 143 6.80 11.36 13.31
CA LEU A 143 7.13 12.64 12.68
C LEU A 143 8.57 12.73 12.11
N ASP A 144 9.40 11.69 12.30
CA ASP A 144 10.78 11.65 11.82
C ASP A 144 10.92 11.01 10.43
N LEU A 145 9.85 10.42 9.89
CA LEU A 145 9.83 9.90 8.53
C LEU A 145 10.30 10.98 7.53
N ARG A 146 11.29 10.62 6.72
CA ARG A 146 11.88 11.52 5.70
C ARG A 146 11.03 11.53 4.44
N ILE A 147 10.67 12.71 3.96
CA ILE A 147 9.88 12.92 2.75
C ILE A 147 10.75 13.62 1.70
N HIS A 148 10.89 12.98 0.55
CA HIS A 148 11.70 13.45 -0.58
C HIS A 148 10.77 13.86 -1.73
N LEU A 149 10.96 15.08 -2.22
CA LEU A 149 10.19 15.66 -3.33
C LEU A 149 11.12 16.20 -4.41
N PRO A 150 10.77 16.06 -5.70
CA PRO A 150 11.58 16.61 -6.79
C PRO A 150 11.80 18.11 -6.63
N GLY A 151 13.05 18.55 -6.76
CA GLY A 151 13.42 19.97 -6.72
C GLY A 151 13.28 20.62 -5.35
N ARG A 152 13.23 19.85 -4.26
CA ARG A 152 13.16 20.35 -2.89
C ARG A 152 14.15 19.65 -1.98
N GLU A 153 14.56 20.34 -0.93
CA GLU A 153 15.25 19.69 0.17
C GLU A 153 14.31 18.66 0.81
N ALA A 154 14.89 17.55 1.25
CA ALA A 154 14.11 16.55 1.96
C ALA A 154 13.77 17.10 3.36
N HIS A 155 12.56 16.79 3.84
CA HIS A 155 12.04 17.28 5.12
C HIS A 155 11.46 16.13 5.94
N ALA A 156 11.43 16.29 7.25
CA ALA A 156 10.79 15.29 8.11
C ALA A 156 9.28 15.54 8.09
N LEU A 157 8.48 14.54 8.46
CA LEU A 157 7.02 14.70 8.48
C LEU A 157 6.57 15.86 9.39
N ARG A 158 7.27 16.12 10.51
CA ARG A 158 7.04 17.32 11.37
C ARG A 158 7.04 18.65 10.62
N ASP A 159 7.82 18.78 9.55
CA ASP A 159 7.91 20.03 8.79
C ASP A 159 6.70 20.22 7.88
N TYR A 160 6.05 19.12 7.48
CA TYR A 160 4.83 19.13 6.67
C TYR A 160 3.56 19.11 7.52
N LEU A 161 3.65 18.67 8.77
CA LEU A 161 2.54 18.54 9.70
C LEU A 161 2.91 19.22 11.05
N PRO A 162 2.98 20.56 11.08
CA PRO A 162 3.23 21.30 12.31
C PRO A 162 2.07 21.11 13.30
N ASP A 163 2.38 21.09 14.59
CA ASP A 163 1.41 20.86 15.67
C ASP A 163 0.49 19.65 15.40
N ALA A 164 1.12 18.56 14.96
CA ALA A 164 0.42 17.37 14.48
C ALA A 164 -0.46 16.73 15.55
N PHE A 165 -1.69 16.40 15.15
CA PHE A 165 -2.52 15.44 15.86
C PHE A 165 -2.14 14.00 15.46
N GLY A 166 -2.14 13.07 16.40
CA GLY A 166 -1.78 11.67 16.14
C GLY A 166 -2.06 10.72 17.30
N PRO A 167 -1.52 9.48 17.24
CA PRO A 167 -1.82 8.42 18.20
C PRO A 167 -1.52 8.81 19.65
N LYS A 168 -0.51 9.66 19.88
CA LYS A 168 -0.13 10.16 21.20
C LYS A 168 -1.24 10.97 21.89
N ASP A 169 -2.02 11.72 21.12
CA ASP A 169 -3.12 12.54 21.66
C ASP A 169 -4.30 11.68 22.16
N LEU A 170 -4.37 10.44 21.66
CA LEU A 170 -5.35 9.42 22.06
C LEU A 170 -4.73 8.34 22.96
N GLU A 171 -3.53 8.61 23.52
CA GLU A 171 -2.79 7.72 24.42
C GLU A 171 -2.48 6.33 23.85
N ILE A 172 -2.41 6.21 22.52
CA ILE A 172 -2.06 4.96 21.84
C ILE A 172 -0.54 4.75 21.85
N LYS A 173 -0.13 3.53 22.21
CA LYS A 173 1.29 3.14 22.33
C LYS A 173 1.79 2.23 21.21
N THR A 174 0.90 1.44 20.63
CA THR A 174 1.22 0.55 19.50
C THR A 174 0.92 1.30 18.23
N LEU A 175 1.92 1.49 17.37
CA LEU A 175 1.81 2.28 16.14
C LEU A 175 1.62 1.37 14.92
N LEU A 176 1.24 1.95 13.78
CA LEU A 176 1.19 1.20 12.53
C LEU A 176 2.61 0.75 12.14
N MET A 177 2.72 -0.48 11.62
CA MET A 177 3.95 -1.24 11.36
C MET A 177 4.63 -1.88 12.58
N ASP A 178 4.19 -1.57 13.81
CA ASP A 178 4.58 -2.39 14.96
C ASP A 178 3.99 -3.80 14.84
N GLU A 179 4.67 -4.76 15.47
CA GLU A 179 4.25 -6.14 15.47
C GLU A 179 2.95 -6.32 16.27
N GLN A 180 1.95 -6.91 15.60
CA GLN A 180 0.62 -7.16 16.15
C GLN A 180 0.15 -8.53 15.68
N ASP A 181 -0.35 -9.32 16.63
CA ASP A 181 -1.07 -10.56 16.40
C ASP A 181 -2.22 -10.64 17.40
N HIS A 182 -3.45 -10.60 16.88
CA HIS A 182 -4.67 -10.64 17.70
C HIS A 182 -5.10 -12.07 18.06
N GLY A 183 -4.45 -13.10 17.53
CA GLY A 183 -4.61 -14.48 17.99
C GLY A 183 -5.91 -15.18 17.60
N TYR A 184 -6.66 -14.68 16.63
CA TYR A 184 -7.83 -15.38 16.08
C TYR A 184 -7.40 -16.67 15.36
N ALA A 185 -8.11 -17.76 15.61
CA ALA A 185 -7.79 -19.06 15.01
C ALA A 185 -8.08 -19.07 13.50
N LEU A 186 -7.11 -19.54 12.70
CA LEU A 186 -7.27 -19.72 11.26
C LEU A 186 -8.19 -20.92 10.99
N THR A 187 -9.31 -20.69 10.32
CA THR A 187 -10.32 -21.71 10.00
C THR A 187 -10.84 -21.54 8.57
N GLY A 188 -11.52 -22.56 8.04
CA GLY A 188 -12.06 -22.56 6.67
C GLY A 188 -11.02 -22.92 5.60
N ASP A 189 -11.31 -22.55 4.35
CA ASP A 189 -10.43 -22.74 3.19
C ASP A 189 -9.23 -21.77 3.20
N ALA A 190 -8.31 -21.91 2.24
CA ALA A 190 -7.11 -21.08 2.16
C ALA A 190 -7.42 -19.57 2.10
N LEU A 191 -8.52 -19.19 1.42
CA LEU A 191 -8.94 -17.81 1.30
C LEU A 191 -9.47 -17.25 2.63
N SER A 192 -10.26 -18.04 3.36
CA SER A 192 -10.73 -17.71 4.71
C SER A 192 -9.59 -17.57 5.70
N GLN A 193 -8.65 -18.52 5.69
CA GLN A 193 -7.45 -18.47 6.54
C GLN A 193 -6.59 -17.24 6.24
N ALA A 194 -6.44 -16.87 4.96
CA ALA A 194 -5.73 -15.66 4.57
C ALA A 194 -6.41 -14.37 5.05
N ALA A 195 -7.75 -14.32 5.01
CA ALA A 195 -8.52 -13.18 5.52
C ALA A 195 -8.41 -13.06 7.06
N ILE A 196 -8.51 -14.18 7.80
CA ILE A 196 -8.33 -14.20 9.25
C ILE A 196 -6.89 -13.81 9.64
N ALA A 197 -5.88 -14.33 8.94
CA ALA A 197 -4.49 -13.98 9.19
C ALA A 197 -4.22 -12.48 8.92
N ALA A 198 -4.87 -11.89 7.91
CA ALA A 198 -4.83 -10.45 7.70
C ALA A 198 -5.53 -9.69 8.86
N ALA A 199 -6.67 -10.18 9.34
CA ALA A 199 -7.33 -9.59 10.49
C ALA A 199 -6.45 -9.65 11.76
N ASN A 200 -5.71 -10.73 11.99
CA ASN A 200 -4.75 -10.87 13.11
C ASN A 200 -3.63 -9.82 13.09
N ARG A 201 -3.26 -9.30 11.92
CA ARG A 201 -2.23 -8.26 11.80
C ARG A 201 -2.79 -6.86 11.69
N SER A 202 -4.12 -6.68 11.70
CA SER A 202 -4.74 -5.36 11.54
C SER A 202 -4.31 -4.38 12.63
N HIS A 203 -4.15 -3.11 12.30
CA HIS A 203 -3.92 -2.05 13.26
C HIS A 203 -5.27 -1.37 13.55
N MET A 204 -5.86 -1.64 14.72
CA MET A 204 -7.19 -1.14 15.09
C MET A 204 -7.33 -0.63 16.54
N PRO A 205 -6.37 0.18 17.03
CA PRO A 205 -6.36 0.54 18.44
C PRO A 205 -7.54 1.42 18.87
N TYR A 206 -8.27 2.04 17.93
CA TYR A 206 -9.34 2.99 18.22
C TYR A 206 -10.70 2.32 18.35
N SER A 207 -11.15 1.59 17.31
CA SER A 207 -12.47 0.95 17.35
C SER A 207 -12.45 -0.46 17.94
N LYS A 208 -11.28 -1.11 18.00
CA LYS A 208 -11.15 -2.53 18.34
C LYS A 208 -11.96 -3.45 17.42
N SER A 209 -12.09 -3.08 16.14
CA SER A 209 -12.80 -3.85 15.11
C SER A 209 -11.81 -4.55 14.17
N PRO A 210 -11.27 -5.73 14.52
CA PRO A 210 -10.31 -6.43 13.68
C PRO A 210 -10.98 -6.84 12.36
N SER A 211 -10.29 -6.59 11.26
CA SER A 211 -10.75 -7.04 9.96
C SER A 211 -9.63 -7.24 8.95
N GLY A 212 -9.86 -8.16 8.03
CA GLY A 212 -8.95 -8.52 6.95
C GLY A 212 -9.71 -9.03 5.74
N VAL A 213 -9.21 -8.73 4.55
CA VAL A 213 -9.79 -9.18 3.27
C VAL A 213 -8.77 -10.02 2.55
N ALA A 214 -9.22 -11.09 1.90
CA ALA A 214 -8.42 -11.85 0.96
C ALA A 214 -9.16 -11.99 -0.37
N LEU A 215 -8.43 -11.82 -1.47
CA LEU A 215 -8.90 -11.90 -2.85
C LEU A 215 -8.20 -13.07 -3.54
N GLU A 216 -8.96 -13.97 -4.14
CA GLU A 216 -8.47 -15.06 -4.97
C GLU A 216 -8.62 -14.69 -6.44
N CYS A 217 -7.53 -14.77 -7.19
CA CYS A 217 -7.50 -14.58 -8.63
C CYS A 217 -7.84 -15.89 -9.37
N LYS A 218 -8.22 -15.79 -10.65
CA LYS A 218 -8.53 -16.93 -11.54
C LYS A 218 -7.42 -17.96 -11.68
N ASP A 219 -6.17 -17.57 -11.44
CA ASP A 219 -4.99 -18.46 -11.47
C ASP A 219 -4.65 -19.06 -10.09
N GLY A 220 -5.51 -18.82 -9.08
CA GLY A 220 -5.33 -19.29 -7.70
C GLY A 220 -4.41 -18.42 -6.85
N ARG A 221 -3.87 -17.31 -7.37
CA ARG A 221 -3.08 -16.36 -6.56
C ARG A 221 -3.98 -15.68 -5.54
N ILE A 222 -3.53 -15.57 -4.29
CA ILE A 222 -4.24 -14.87 -3.22
C ILE A 222 -3.51 -13.58 -2.85
N PHE A 223 -4.26 -12.49 -2.72
CA PHE A 223 -3.81 -11.21 -2.17
C PHE A 223 -4.66 -10.84 -0.96
N SER A 224 -4.02 -10.56 0.18
CA SER A 224 -4.74 -10.16 1.39
C SER A 224 -4.31 -8.81 1.94
N GLY A 225 -5.27 -8.08 2.49
CA GLY A 225 -5.12 -6.75 3.06
C GLY A 225 -5.63 -6.71 4.49
N SER A 226 -4.87 -6.06 5.35
CA SER A 226 -5.18 -5.89 6.77
C SER A 226 -5.73 -4.49 6.99
N TYR A 227 -6.69 -4.35 7.91
CA TYR A 227 -7.24 -3.04 8.29
C TYR A 227 -6.20 -2.18 9.01
N ALA A 228 -6.10 -0.90 8.68
CA ALA A 228 -5.17 0.03 9.33
C ALA A 228 -5.90 1.33 9.68
N GLU A 229 -6.34 1.42 10.93
CA GLU A 229 -6.95 2.64 11.46
C GLU A 229 -5.95 3.79 11.54
N ASN A 230 -6.50 4.99 11.67
CA ASN A 230 -5.73 6.21 11.88
C ASN A 230 -6.33 7.03 13.02
N ALA A 231 -5.50 7.74 13.79
CA ALA A 231 -5.93 8.60 14.89
C ALA A 231 -7.00 9.63 14.47
N ALA A 232 -6.91 10.17 13.25
CA ALA A 232 -7.87 11.13 12.71
C ALA A 232 -9.09 10.46 12.04
N PHE A 233 -9.23 9.14 12.20
CA PHE A 233 -10.31 8.27 11.75
C PHE A 233 -10.47 8.19 10.23
N ASN A 234 -10.78 9.28 9.55
CA ASN A 234 -11.03 9.30 8.11
C ASN A 234 -9.86 8.79 7.25
N PRO A 235 -8.58 9.00 7.61
CA PRO A 235 -7.46 8.46 6.83
C PRO A 235 -7.24 6.95 6.95
N THR A 236 -8.04 6.27 7.78
CA THR A 236 -8.04 4.81 7.92
C THR A 236 -8.09 4.11 6.57
N LEU A 237 -7.23 3.10 6.40
CA LEU A 237 -7.22 2.26 5.22
C LEU A 237 -8.08 1.00 5.46
N PRO A 238 -9.18 0.80 4.70
CA PRO A 238 -9.97 -0.41 4.83
C PRO A 238 -9.19 -1.65 4.34
N PRO A 239 -9.53 -2.86 4.84
CA PRO A 239 -8.78 -4.07 4.49
C PRO A 239 -8.88 -4.42 2.99
N LEU A 240 -10.00 -4.10 2.33
CA LEU A 240 -10.17 -4.30 0.89
C LEU A 240 -9.11 -3.53 0.09
N GLN A 241 -8.88 -2.27 0.42
CA GLN A 241 -7.89 -1.42 -0.24
C GLN A 241 -6.50 -2.03 -0.13
N GLY A 242 -6.12 -2.55 1.04
CA GLY A 242 -4.85 -3.27 1.21
C GLY A 242 -4.67 -4.43 0.21
N ALA A 243 -5.71 -5.24 0.01
CA ALA A 243 -5.65 -6.36 -0.92
C ALA A 243 -5.60 -5.88 -2.40
N LEU A 244 -6.39 -4.86 -2.75
CA LEU A 244 -6.40 -4.28 -4.10
C LEU A 244 -5.07 -3.59 -4.45
N ILE A 245 -4.42 -2.94 -3.48
CA ILE A 245 -3.07 -2.38 -3.63
C ILE A 245 -2.10 -3.48 -4.05
N LEU A 246 -2.06 -4.60 -3.31
CA LEU A 246 -1.16 -5.70 -3.64
C LEU A 246 -1.49 -6.32 -4.99
N LEU A 247 -2.76 -6.60 -5.27
CA LEU A 247 -3.21 -7.17 -6.54
C LEU A 247 -2.72 -6.32 -7.72
N ASN A 248 -2.98 -5.01 -7.68
CA ASN A 248 -2.56 -4.09 -8.73
C ASN A 248 -1.03 -4.02 -8.84
N LEU A 249 -0.33 -3.83 -7.72
CA LEU A 249 1.13 -3.68 -7.73
C LEU A 249 1.83 -4.94 -8.22
N LYS A 250 1.29 -6.13 -7.97
CA LYS A 250 1.81 -7.40 -8.52
C LYS A 250 1.39 -7.68 -9.96
N GLY A 251 0.72 -6.74 -10.63
CA GLY A 251 0.48 -6.79 -12.08
C GLY A 251 -0.82 -7.48 -12.51
N TYR A 252 -1.76 -7.66 -11.59
CA TYR A 252 -3.10 -8.15 -11.88
C TYR A 252 -4.08 -6.98 -12.07
N ASP A 253 -5.23 -7.24 -12.70
CA ASP A 253 -6.34 -6.30 -12.83
C ASP A 253 -7.61 -6.83 -12.16
N TYR A 254 -8.60 -5.97 -11.94
CA TYR A 254 -9.83 -6.32 -11.24
C TYR A 254 -10.60 -7.50 -11.86
N PRO A 255 -10.68 -7.66 -13.19
CA PRO A 255 -11.31 -8.83 -13.81
C PRO A 255 -10.61 -10.16 -13.51
N ASP A 256 -9.39 -10.15 -12.96
CA ASP A 256 -8.69 -11.37 -12.56
C ASP A 256 -9.24 -11.92 -11.23
N ILE A 257 -9.95 -11.11 -10.43
CA ILE A 257 -10.55 -11.51 -9.16
C ILE A 257 -11.68 -12.51 -9.43
N GLN A 258 -11.59 -13.69 -8.80
CA GLN A 258 -12.57 -14.76 -8.86
C GLN A 258 -13.49 -14.76 -7.64
N ARG A 259 -12.93 -14.60 -6.43
CA ARG A 259 -13.66 -14.66 -5.16
C ARG A 259 -12.99 -13.77 -4.11
N ALA A 260 -13.79 -13.26 -3.18
CA ALA A 260 -13.30 -12.48 -2.05
C ALA A 260 -13.87 -13.00 -0.72
N VAL A 261 -13.07 -12.94 0.33
CA VAL A 261 -13.52 -13.20 1.71
C VAL A 261 -13.14 -12.01 2.59
N LEU A 262 -14.10 -11.51 3.37
CA LEU A 262 -13.88 -10.57 4.47
C LEU A 262 -13.96 -11.33 5.80
N ALA A 263 -12.94 -11.24 6.64
CA ALA A 263 -12.99 -11.66 8.02
C ALA A 263 -13.15 -10.44 8.94
N GLU A 264 -14.16 -10.44 9.82
CA GLU A 264 -14.36 -9.40 10.83
C GLU A 264 -15.25 -9.91 11.98
N LYS A 265 -15.32 -9.20 13.11
CA LYS A 265 -16.30 -9.50 14.17
C LYS A 265 -17.72 -9.09 13.75
N ALA A 266 -18.74 -9.82 14.21
CA ALA A 266 -20.14 -9.48 13.94
C ALA A 266 -20.65 -8.34 14.84
N ASP A 267 -20.15 -8.29 16.07
CA ASP A 267 -20.50 -7.36 17.15
C ASP A 267 -19.51 -6.19 17.27
N ALA A 268 -18.68 -5.97 16.24
CA ALA A 268 -17.72 -4.88 16.23
C ALA A 268 -18.42 -3.51 16.09
N PRO A 269 -17.90 -2.44 16.72
CA PRO A 269 -18.44 -1.09 16.54
C PRO A 269 -18.41 -0.59 15.09
N LEU A 270 -17.40 -0.99 14.31
CA LEU A 270 -17.28 -0.67 12.89
C LEU A 270 -17.37 -1.94 12.04
N ILE A 271 -18.19 -1.90 11.00
CA ILE A 271 -18.43 -3.03 10.09
C ILE A 271 -17.96 -2.66 8.69
N GLN A 272 -17.10 -3.49 8.10
CA GLN A 272 -16.51 -3.28 6.78
C GLN A 272 -17.34 -3.92 5.65
N TRP A 273 -18.26 -4.82 5.99
CA TRP A 273 -19.04 -5.63 5.04
C TRP A 273 -19.67 -4.83 3.90
N ASP A 274 -20.43 -3.78 4.21
CA ASP A 274 -21.24 -3.08 3.21
C ASP A 274 -20.36 -2.35 2.18
N ALA A 275 -19.34 -1.62 2.66
CA ALA A 275 -18.39 -0.92 1.80
C ALA A 275 -17.53 -1.88 0.99
N THR A 276 -17.11 -3.01 1.59
CA THR A 276 -16.35 -4.06 0.91
C THR A 276 -17.18 -4.67 -0.21
N SER A 277 -18.42 -5.06 0.08
CA SER A 277 -19.32 -5.66 -0.89
C SER A 277 -19.66 -4.70 -2.04
N ALA A 278 -20.00 -3.45 -1.71
CA ALA A 278 -20.35 -2.44 -2.71
C ALA A 278 -19.17 -2.13 -3.65
N THR A 279 -17.96 -1.96 -3.11
CA THR A 279 -16.77 -1.66 -3.90
C THR A 279 -16.37 -2.84 -4.78
N LEU A 280 -16.38 -4.07 -4.25
CA LEU A 280 -16.10 -5.27 -5.06
C LEU A 280 -17.11 -5.45 -6.19
N LYS A 281 -18.40 -5.20 -5.94
CA LYS A 281 -19.44 -5.23 -6.99
C LYS A 281 -19.21 -4.17 -8.06
N ALA A 282 -18.79 -2.96 -7.68
CA ALA A 282 -18.41 -1.91 -8.64
C ALA A 282 -17.20 -2.32 -9.52
N LEU A 283 -16.33 -3.18 -8.99
CA LEU A 283 -15.20 -3.77 -9.71
C LEU A 283 -15.53 -5.07 -10.45
N GLY A 284 -16.80 -5.52 -10.44
CA GLY A 284 -17.27 -6.71 -11.13
C GLY A 284 -17.09 -8.04 -10.39
N CYS A 285 -16.70 -8.01 -9.11
CA CYS A 285 -16.64 -9.20 -8.26
C CYS A 285 -17.96 -9.36 -7.48
N HIS A 286 -18.62 -10.51 -7.66
CA HIS A 286 -19.90 -10.80 -7.00
C HIS A 286 -19.83 -11.97 -6.02
N ASN A 287 -18.77 -12.78 -6.08
CA ASN A 287 -18.57 -13.92 -5.18
C ASN A 287 -17.82 -13.45 -3.93
N ILE A 288 -18.58 -13.03 -2.91
CA ILE A 288 -18.06 -12.35 -1.72
C ILE A 288 -18.66 -13.02 -0.48
N ASP A 289 -17.80 -13.58 0.35
CA ASP A 289 -18.20 -14.21 1.60
C ASP A 289 -17.72 -13.42 2.82
N ARG A 290 -18.41 -13.59 3.94
CA ARG A 290 -18.02 -13.06 5.25
C ARG A 290 -17.70 -14.20 6.21
N VAL A 291 -16.53 -14.13 6.83
CA VAL A 291 -16.11 -14.99 7.93
C VAL A 291 -16.18 -14.19 9.23
N LEU A 292 -16.74 -14.80 10.27
CA LEU A 292 -16.87 -14.15 11.57
C LEU A 292 -15.72 -14.54 12.48
N LEU A 293 -15.05 -13.53 13.03
CA LEU A 293 -14.03 -13.72 14.07
C LEU A 293 -14.71 -13.97 15.42
N ALA A 294 -14.20 -14.95 16.17
CA ALA A 294 -14.68 -15.35 17.48
C ALA A 294 -13.56 -15.28 18.51
#